data_AF-A0A845R597-F1
#
_entry.id   AF-A0A845R597-F1
#
_cell.length_a   1.000
_cell.length_b   1.000
_cell.length_c   1.000
_cell.angle_alpha   90.00
_cell.angle_beta   90.00
_cell.angle_gamma   90.00
#
_symmetry.space_group_name_H-M   'P 1'
#
loop_
_entity.id
_entity.type
_entity.pdbx_description
1 polymer ?
#
loop_
_entity_poly.entity_id
_entity_poly.type
_entity_poly.pdbx_seq_one_letter_code
_entity_poly.pdbx_strand_id
1 'polypeptide(L)'
;MTWDQYWYGDVRMTWALREAHNLRLEQQNQMLWLQGQYFYSVLGSFVPVLVTVPKKNAKVLPYPELRPLFPKGPTPEELEEQEKQESLRAELYMRQMVQAGKNWGG
;
A
#
# COMPACT_ATOMS: atom_id res chain seq x y z
N MET A 1 9.55 13.79 -30.50
CA MET A 1 10.55 14.54 -31.27
C MET A 1 9.80 15.29 -32.37
N THR A 2 9.97 16.60 -32.50
CA THR A 2 9.43 17.33 -33.66
C THR A 2 10.37 17.17 -34.87
N TRP A 3 9.91 17.53 -36.07
CA TRP A 3 10.71 17.38 -37.31
C TRP A 3 12.00 18.21 -37.27
N ASP A 4 11.94 19.47 -36.84
CA ASP A 4 13.15 20.32 -36.70
C ASP A 4 14.13 19.78 -35.67
N GLN A 5 13.64 19.25 -34.54
CA GLN A 5 14.49 18.66 -33.51
C GLN A 5 15.18 17.38 -33.99
N TYR A 6 14.58 16.67 -34.95
CA TYR A 6 15.18 15.47 -35.52
C TYR A 6 16.36 15.79 -36.45
N TRP A 7 16.23 16.85 -37.28
CA TRP A 7 17.25 17.22 -38.27
C TRP A 7 18.32 18.18 -37.73
N TYR A 8 17.94 19.10 -36.85
CA TYR A 8 18.81 20.17 -36.36
C TYR A 8 19.12 20.08 -34.86
N GLY A 9 18.55 19.09 -34.15
CA GLY A 9 18.77 18.90 -32.73
C GLY A 9 20.08 18.20 -32.38
N ASP A 10 20.40 18.19 -31.09
CA ASP A 10 21.55 17.44 -30.55
C ASP A 10 21.29 15.93 -30.61
N VAL A 11 22.28 15.15 -31.04
CA VAL A 11 22.26 13.68 -31.09
C VAL A 11 21.92 13.09 -29.71
N ARG A 12 22.37 13.72 -28.61
CA ARG A 12 22.09 13.28 -27.23
C ARG A 12 20.62 13.39 -26.83
N MET A 13 19.83 14.18 -27.54
CA MET A 13 18.41 14.37 -27.27
C MET A 13 17.61 13.06 -27.42
N THR A 14 18.03 12.18 -28.33
CA THR A 14 17.41 10.86 -28.51
C THR A 14 17.48 10.01 -27.23
N TRP A 15 18.64 10.00 -26.57
CA TRP A 15 18.87 9.31 -25.31
C TRP A 15 18.03 9.92 -24.18
N ALA A 16 18.05 11.24 -24.05
CA ALA A 16 17.26 11.94 -23.03
C ALA A 16 15.75 11.73 -23.20
N LEU A 17 15.24 11.73 -24.44
CA LEU A 17 13.82 11.48 -24.71
C LEU A 17 13.42 10.03 -24.41
N ARG A 18 14.30 9.06 -24.68
CA ARG A 18 14.08 7.66 -24.31
C ARG A 18 13.96 7.52 -22.79
N GLU A 19 14.87 8.14 -22.05
CA GLU A 19 14.85 8.11 -20.60
C GLU A 19 13.58 8.77 -20.05
N ALA A 20 13.22 9.95 -20.57
CA ALA A 20 11.99 10.63 -20.20
C ALA A 20 10.73 9.81 -20.56
N HIS A 21 10.76 8.99 -21.61
CA HIS A 21 9.66 8.09 -21.95
C HIS A 21 9.57 6.91 -20.96
N ASN A 22 10.70 6.31 -20.61
CA ASN A 22 10.75 5.24 -19.61
C ASN A 22 10.19 5.72 -18.26
N LEU A 23 10.61 6.89 -17.78
CA LEU A 23 10.10 7.49 -16.55
C LEU A 23 8.59 7.74 -16.60
N ARG A 24 8.05 8.16 -17.75
CA ARG A 24 6.58 8.30 -17.91
C ARG A 24 5.86 6.97 -17.84
N LEU A 25 6.41 5.92 -18.45
CA LEU A 25 5.84 4.57 -18.36
C LEU A 25 5.87 4.03 -16.93
N GLU A 26 6.96 4.27 -16.20
CA GLU A 26 7.07 3.88 -14.79
C GLU A 26 6.03 4.60 -13.93
N GLN A 27 5.87 5.91 -14.11
CA GLN A 27 4.84 6.69 -13.41
C GLN A 27 3.43 6.15 -13.73
N GLN A 28 3.15 5.84 -15.00
CA GLN A 28 1.86 5.26 -15.39
C GLN A 28 1.65 3.88 -14.77
N ASN A 29 2.67 3.02 -14.75
CA ASN A 29 2.60 1.70 -14.12
C ASN A 29 2.33 1.81 -12.61
N GLN A 30 2.98 2.75 -11.92
CA GLN A 30 2.73 3.01 -10.50
C GLN A 30 1.29 3.48 -10.26
N MET A 31 0.80 4.41 -11.08
CA MET A 31 -0.59 4.90 -11.00
C MET A 31 -1.62 3.80 -11.26
N LEU A 32 -1.38 2.94 -12.25
CA LEU A 32 -2.25 1.80 -12.56
C LEU A 32 -2.24 0.76 -11.44
N TRP A 33 -1.08 0.49 -10.85
CA TRP A 33 -0.97 -0.40 -9.69
C TRP A 33 -1.78 0.13 -8.50
N LEU A 34 -1.64 1.43 -8.20
CA LEU A 34 -2.44 2.09 -7.16
C LEU A 34 -3.94 1.98 -7.47
N GLN A 35 -4.34 2.29 -8.69
CA GLN A 35 -5.74 2.16 -9.13
C GLN A 35 -6.27 0.72 -8.97
N GLY A 36 -5.46 -0.28 -9.32
CA GLY A 36 -5.80 -1.69 -9.13
C GLY A 36 -6.02 -2.04 -7.66
N GLN A 37 -5.16 -1.55 -6.77
CA GLN A 37 -5.31 -1.72 -5.32
C GLN A 37 -6.59 -1.06 -4.80
N TYR A 38 -6.93 0.16 -5.28
CA TYR A 38 -8.20 0.80 -4.95
C TYR A 38 -9.37 -0.07 -5.40
N PHE A 39 -9.43 -0.47 -6.66
CA PHE A 39 -10.53 -1.30 -7.15
C PHE A 39 -10.66 -2.61 -6.39
N TYR A 40 -9.55 -3.27 -6.05
CA TYR A 40 -9.55 -4.47 -5.22
C TYR A 40 -10.21 -4.23 -3.86
N SER A 41 -9.82 -3.16 -3.15
CA SER A 41 -10.39 -2.83 -1.85
C SER A 41 -11.90 -2.53 -1.92
N VAL A 42 -12.30 -1.83 -2.98
CA VAL A 42 -13.69 -1.45 -3.23
C VAL A 42 -14.53 -2.67 -3.52
N LEU A 43 -14.10 -3.52 -4.45
CA LEU A 43 -14.78 -4.76 -4.76
C LEU A 43 -14.93 -5.63 -3.52
N GLY A 44 -13.88 -5.77 -2.70
CA GLY A 44 -13.93 -6.46 -1.41
C GLY A 44 -15.02 -5.94 -0.47
N SER A 45 -15.19 -4.62 -0.39
CA SER A 45 -16.28 -3.99 0.40
C SER A 45 -17.68 -4.23 -0.19
N PHE A 46 -17.78 -4.47 -1.50
CA PHE A 46 -19.04 -4.76 -2.21
C PHE A 46 -19.40 -6.25 -2.26
N VAL A 47 -18.47 -7.17 -2.02
CA VAL A 47 -18.72 -8.62 -1.99
C VAL A 47 -19.95 -9.01 -1.15
N PRO A 48 -20.19 -8.46 0.06
CA PRO A 48 -21.37 -8.80 0.86
C PRO A 48 -22.72 -8.47 0.21
N VAL A 49 -22.73 -7.53 -0.75
CA VAL A 49 -23.94 -7.14 -1.50
C VAL A 49 -24.18 -8.04 -2.70
N LEU A 50 -23.13 -8.53 -3.35
CA LEU A 50 -23.21 -9.27 -4.62
C LEU A 50 -23.52 -10.76 -4.44
N VAL A 51 -23.10 -11.40 -3.34
CA VAL A 51 -23.13 -12.86 -3.13
C VAL A 51 -24.45 -13.39 -2.55
N THR A 52 -25.63 -12.83 -2.89
CA THR A 52 -26.96 -13.44 -2.58
C THR A 52 -27.41 -13.52 -1.11
N VAL A 53 -27.28 -12.46 -0.29
CA VAL A 53 -27.90 -12.45 1.05
C VAL A 53 -29.33 -11.87 1.02
N PRO A 54 -30.42 -12.65 1.16
CA PRO A 54 -31.66 -12.12 1.71
C PRO A 54 -31.48 -12.03 3.21
N LYS A 55 -31.61 -10.84 3.83
CA LYS A 55 -31.95 -10.65 5.28
C LYS A 55 -31.83 -9.18 5.69
N LYS A 56 -32.72 -8.30 5.22
CA LYS A 56 -33.10 -7.02 5.86
C LYS A 56 -32.01 -5.96 6.22
N ASN A 57 -30.70 -6.26 6.16
CA ASN A 57 -29.62 -5.57 6.86
C ASN A 57 -28.20 -5.75 6.25
N ALA A 58 -28.05 -6.16 4.98
CA ALA A 58 -26.71 -6.28 4.37
C ALA A 58 -26.11 -4.88 4.13
N LYS A 59 -25.35 -4.38 5.11
CA LYS A 59 -24.68 -3.09 5.03
C LYS A 59 -23.38 -3.26 4.26
N VAL A 60 -23.20 -2.46 3.20
CA VAL A 60 -21.90 -2.24 2.57
C VAL A 60 -20.94 -1.80 3.67
N LEU A 61 -19.80 -2.46 3.79
CA LEU A 61 -18.73 -1.96 4.66
C LEU A 61 -18.36 -0.56 4.17
N PRO A 62 -18.27 0.45 5.07
CA PRO A 62 -17.95 1.80 4.64
C PRO A 62 -16.67 1.76 3.80
N TYR A 63 -16.65 2.56 2.74
CA TYR A 63 -15.49 2.67 1.87
C TYR A 63 -14.26 2.89 2.75
N PRO A 64 -13.20 2.05 2.64
CA PRO A 64 -12.02 2.22 3.48
C PRO A 64 -11.52 3.65 3.28
N GLU A 65 -11.41 4.42 4.38
CA GLU A 65 -10.93 5.80 4.33
C GLU A 65 -9.71 5.86 3.43
N LEU A 66 -9.72 6.79 2.46
CA LEU A 66 -8.71 6.86 1.42
C LEU A 66 -7.32 6.79 2.06
N ARG A 67 -6.67 5.63 1.98
CA ARG A 67 -5.26 5.54 2.33
C ARG A 67 -4.56 6.50 1.37
N PRO A 68 -3.78 7.48 1.86
CA PRO A 68 -3.17 8.46 0.99
C PRO A 68 -2.26 7.73 -0.02
N LEU A 69 -2.37 8.13 -1.29
CA LEU A 69 -1.64 7.57 -2.46
C LEU A 69 -0.13 7.50 -2.24
N PHE A 70 0.37 8.41 -1.41
CA PHE A 70 1.68 8.32 -0.78
C PHE A 70 1.41 7.98 0.67
N PRO A 71 1.94 6.88 1.22
CA PRO A 71 2.03 6.81 2.66
C PRO A 71 2.77 8.09 3.05
N LYS A 72 2.11 9.02 3.76
CA LYS A 72 2.87 9.93 4.60
C LYS A 72 3.75 8.97 5.40
N GLY A 73 5.07 9.12 5.28
CA GLY A 73 5.97 8.38 6.16
C GLY A 73 5.41 8.49 7.57
N PRO A 74 5.47 7.39 8.35
CA PRO A 74 4.80 7.35 9.63
C PRO A 74 5.19 8.60 10.40
N THR A 75 4.17 9.32 10.88
CA THR A 75 4.43 10.52 11.67
C THR A 75 5.30 10.12 12.86
N PRO A 76 6.14 11.02 13.41
CA PRO A 76 6.97 10.68 14.56
C PRO A 76 6.15 10.10 15.73
N GLU A 77 4.89 10.55 15.88
CA GLU A 77 3.92 10.01 16.85
C GLU A 77 3.53 8.55 16.54
N GLU A 78 3.22 8.21 15.29
CA GLU A 78 2.89 6.85 14.85
C GLU A 78 4.08 5.87 15.01
N LEU A 79 5.32 6.36 14.83
CA LEU A 79 6.53 5.56 15.05
C LEU A 79 6.71 5.21 16.52
N GLU A 80 6.56 6.18 17.41
CA GLU A 80 6.63 5.94 18.86
C GLU A 80 5.55 4.97 19.33
N GLU A 81 4.33 5.06 18.78
CA GLU A 81 3.26 4.12 19.09
C GLU A 81 3.57 2.69 18.62
N GLN A 82 4.17 2.54 17.44
CA GLN A 82 4.61 1.24 16.93
C GLN A 82 5.70 0.64 17.81
N GLU A 83 6.72 1.43 18.18
CA GLU A 83 7.79 0.96 19.09
C GLU A 83 7.25 0.52 20.45
N LYS A 84 6.30 1.28 21.03
CA LYS A 84 5.62 0.91 22.29
C LYS A 84 4.80 -0.37 22.13
N GLN A 85 4.10 -0.55 21.01
CA GLN A 85 3.36 -1.79 20.75
C GLN A 85 4.29 -2.99 20.56
N GLU A 86 5.43 -2.80 19.90
CA GLU A 86 6.43 -3.85 19.72
C GLU A 86 7.10 -4.22 21.06
N SER A 87 7.43 -3.25 21.90
CA SER A 87 7.98 -3.52 23.24
C SER A 87 6.97 -4.28 24.11
N LEU A 88 5.69 -3.89 24.07
CA LEU A 88 4.62 -4.60 24.79
C LEU A 88 4.41 -6.01 24.26
N ARG A 89 4.46 -6.21 22.93
CA ARG A 89 4.37 -7.55 22.32
C ARG A 89 5.55 -8.42 22.71
N ALA A 90 6.77 -7.88 22.69
CA ALA A 90 7.97 -8.58 23.12
C ALA A 90 7.89 -8.96 24.60
N GLU A 91 7.43 -8.05 25.47
CA GLU A 91 7.25 -8.32 26.89
C GLU A 91 6.20 -9.42 27.14
N LEU A 92 5.06 -9.36 26.45
CA LEU A 92 4.02 -10.38 26.52
C LEU A 92 4.52 -11.74 26.01
N TYR A 93 5.26 -11.75 24.91
CA TYR A 93 5.86 -12.95 24.34
C TYR A 93 6.85 -13.59 25.32
N MET A 94 7.76 -12.78 25.90
CA MET A 94 8.71 -13.23 26.91
C MET A 94 8.01 -13.76 28.16
N ARG A 95 6.95 -13.08 28.62
CA ARG A 95 6.15 -13.52 29.77
C ARG A 95 5.46 -14.86 29.52
N GLN A 96 4.90 -15.07 28.32
CA GLN A 96 4.31 -16.35 27.93
C GLN A 96 5.35 -17.47 27.89
N MET A 97 6.54 -17.21 27.34
CA MET A 97 7.64 -18.17 27.32
C MET A 97 8.12 -18.55 28.72
N VAL A 98 8.28 -17.57 29.62
CA VAL A 98 8.69 -17.83 31.02
C VAL A 98 7.62 -18.63 31.78
N GLN A 99 6.33 -18.32 31.58
CA GLN A 99 5.24 -19.09 32.17
C GLN A 99 5.18 -20.52 31.63
N ALA A 100 5.37 -20.71 30.33
CA ALA A 100 5.42 -22.02 29.71
C ALA A 100 6.61 -22.84 30.22
N GLY A 101 7.79 -22.24 30.35
CA GLY A 101 8.98 -22.90 30.90
C GLY A 101 8.84 -23.29 32.37
N LYS A 102 8.14 -22.46 33.18
CA LYS A 102 7.88 -22.75 34.60
C LYS A 102 6.94 -23.94 34.81
N ASN A 103 6.06 -24.23 33.84
CA ASN A 103 5.14 -25.36 33.88
C ASN A 103 5.77 -26.71 33.48
N TRP A 104 7.01 -26.73 32.95
CA TRP A 104 7.72 -27.96 32.56
C TRP A 104 8.73 -28.45 33.61
N GLY A 105 8.97 -27.68 34.67
CA GLY A 105 9.99 -27.96 35.70
C GLY A 105 9.43 -28.35 37.08
N GLY A 106 8.19 -28.84 37.16
CA GLY A 106 7.53 -29.26 38.40
C GLY A 106 7.24 -30.76 38.43
#